data_AF-A0A844ZYZ0-F1
#
_entry.id   AF-A0A844ZYZ0-F1
#
_cell.length_a   1.000
_cell.length_b   1.000
_cell.length_c   1.000
_cell.angle_alpha   90.00
_cell.angle_beta   90.00
_cell.angle_gamma   90.00
#
_symmetry.space_group_name_H-M   'P 1'
#
loop_
_entity.id
_entity.type
_entity.pdbx_description
1 polymer ?
#
loop_
_entity_poly.entity_id
_entity_poly.type
_entity_poly.pdbx_seq_one_letter_code
_entity_poly.pdbx_strand_id
1 'polypeptide(L)'
;MELARGQARIASHHERSWASITFAGTRHRVELVFEGTEAIEAGECFIVFLPEHEFAIPRQLVADAAVVEVDHTLDPPVMRVTCELLLLEEG
;
A
#
# COMPACT_ATOMS: atom_id res chain seq x y z
N MET A 1 -10.78 2.48 -10.16
CA MET A 1 -11.45 1.66 -9.12
C MET A 1 -10.92 2.13 -7.78
N GLU A 2 -11.72 2.26 -6.73
CA GLU A 2 -11.20 2.71 -5.43
C GLU A 2 -10.44 1.57 -4.74
N LEU A 3 -9.12 1.75 -4.54
CA LEU A 3 -8.27 0.79 -3.82
C LEU A 3 -8.82 0.52 -2.42
N ALA A 4 -8.87 -0.76 -2.03
CA ALA A 4 -9.33 -1.23 -0.71
C ALA A 4 -10.77 -0.82 -0.30
N ARG A 5 -11.51 -0.06 -1.12
CA ARG A 5 -12.91 0.36 -0.90
C ARG A 5 -13.17 0.98 0.48
N GLY A 6 -12.17 1.65 1.07
CA GLY A 6 -12.26 2.21 2.41
C GLY A 6 -12.36 1.20 3.56
N GLN A 7 -12.16 -0.10 3.29
CA GLN A 7 -12.28 -1.18 4.29
C GLN A 7 -10.99 -1.43 5.09
N ALA A 8 -9.89 -0.77 4.72
CA ALA A 8 -8.60 -0.90 5.40
C ALA A 8 -8.42 0.15 6.50
N ARG A 9 -7.85 -0.26 7.63
CA ARG A 9 -7.26 0.64 8.62
C ARG A 9 -5.73 0.60 8.52
N ILE A 10 -5.08 1.77 8.50
CA ILE A 10 -3.62 1.84 8.62
C ILE A 10 -3.23 1.47 10.06
N ALA A 11 -2.42 0.43 10.23
CA ALA A 11 -1.83 0.05 11.52
C ALA A 11 -0.51 0.76 11.77
N SER A 12 0.34 0.83 10.75
CA SER A 12 1.62 1.51 10.82
C SER A 12 1.96 2.14 9.46
N HIS A 13 2.68 3.26 9.50
CA HIS A 13 3.25 3.90 8.32
C HIS A 13 4.63 4.42 8.70
N HIS A 14 5.62 3.99 7.93
CA HIS A 14 6.99 4.42 8.05
C HIS A 14 7.50 4.92 6.71
N GLU A 15 8.40 5.89 6.77
CA GLU A 15 9.04 6.44 5.58
C GLU A 15 10.55 6.54 5.79
N ARG A 16 11.28 6.39 4.68
CA ARG A 16 12.73 6.56 4.64
C ARG A 16 13.11 7.26 3.35
N SER A 17 14.03 8.21 3.44
CA SER A 17 14.63 8.83 2.27
C SER A 17 15.24 7.75 1.38
N TRP A 18 15.01 7.88 0.08
CA TRP A 18 15.53 7.01 -0.95
C TRP A 18 16.17 7.88 -2.02
N ALA A 19 17.33 7.47 -2.52
CA ALA A 19 17.94 8.11 -3.66
C ALA A 19 18.66 7.08 -4.52
N SER A 20 18.71 7.38 -5.81
CA SER A 20 19.49 6.70 -6.84
C SER A 20 20.40 7.72 -7.52
N ILE A 21 21.11 7.29 -8.57
CA ILE A 21 21.98 8.19 -9.35
C ILE A 21 21.16 9.30 -10.04
N THR A 22 19.93 9.01 -10.46
CA THR A 22 19.12 9.91 -11.31
C THR A 22 17.89 10.48 -10.62
N PHE A 23 17.44 9.89 -9.53
CA PHE A 23 16.22 10.29 -8.82
C PHE A 23 16.39 10.23 -7.31
N ALA A 24 15.77 11.17 -6.62
CA ALA A 24 15.55 11.13 -5.17
C ALA A 24 14.05 10.97 -4.88
N GLY A 25 13.73 10.54 -3.67
CA GLY A 25 12.38 10.18 -3.30
C GLY A 25 12.28 9.71 -1.85
N THR A 26 11.12 9.16 -1.53
CA THR A 26 10.83 8.55 -0.25
C THR A 26 10.21 7.19 -0.48
N ARG A 27 10.73 6.17 0.22
CA ARG A 27 10.10 4.86 0.28
C ARG A 27 9.19 4.79 1.50
N HIS A 28 7.92 4.55 1.25
CA HIS A 28 6.88 4.39 2.25
C HIS A 28 6.63 2.91 2.45
N ARG A 29 6.56 2.46 3.69
CA ARG A 29 6.07 1.13 4.08
C ARG A 29 4.80 1.33 4.90
N VAL A 30 3.70 0.75 4.45
CA VAL A 30 2.38 0.90 5.08
C VAL A 30 1.82 -0.48 5.39
N GLU A 31 1.42 -0.66 6.65
CA GLU A 31 0.69 -1.85 7.09
C GLU A 31 -0.81 -1.53 7.17
N LEU A 32 -1.60 -2.29 6.42
CA LEU A 32 -3.05 -2.19 6.37
C LEU A 32 -3.67 -3.39 7.06
N VAL A 33 -4.76 -3.16 7.80
CA VAL A 33 -5.53 -4.19 8.49
C VAL A 33 -6.96 -4.18 7.97
N PHE A 34 -7.43 -5.35 7.57
CA PHE A 34 -8.78 -5.63 7.09
C PHE A 34 -9.45 -6.58 8.08
N GLU A 35 -10.52 -6.13 8.75
CA GLU A 35 -11.17 -6.87 9.83
C GLU A 35 -12.56 -7.36 9.37
N GLY A 36 -12.80 -8.66 9.44
CA GLY A 36 -14.04 -9.28 8.95
C GLY A 36 -13.99 -9.66 7.46
N THR A 37 -14.89 -10.56 7.05
CA THR A 37 -14.88 -11.19 5.72
C THR A 37 -14.99 -10.18 4.58
N GLU A 38 -15.88 -9.18 4.70
CA GLU A 38 -16.07 -8.15 3.66
C GLU A 38 -14.79 -7.31 3.45
N ALA A 39 -14.13 -6.93 4.54
CA ALA A 39 -12.87 -6.19 4.47
C ALA A 39 -11.77 -7.05 3.85
N ILE A 40 -11.70 -8.34 4.20
CA ILE A 40 -10.74 -9.27 3.60
C ILE A 40 -10.96 -9.38 2.09
N GLU A 41 -12.19 -9.51 1.60
CA GLU A 41 -12.48 -9.52 0.16
C GLU A 41 -12.00 -8.24 -0.55
N ALA A 42 -12.21 -7.08 0.08
CA ALA A 42 -11.69 -5.82 -0.44
C ALA A 42 -10.15 -5.75 -0.44
N GLY A 43 -9.51 -6.38 0.54
CA GLY A 43 -8.06 -6.45 0.61
C GLY A 43 -7.45 -7.46 -0.37
N GLU A 44 -8.12 -8.57 -0.68
CA GLU A 44 -7.72 -9.45 -1.79
C GLU A 44 -7.74 -8.70 -3.12
N CYS A 45 -8.78 -7.89 -3.36
CA CYS A 45 -8.82 -6.98 -4.51
C CYS A 45 -7.66 -5.96 -4.45
N PHE A 46 -7.36 -5.40 -3.28
CA PHE A 46 -6.25 -4.47 -3.12
C PHE A 46 -4.91 -5.12 -3.50
N ILE A 47 -4.65 -6.36 -3.09
CA ILE A 47 -3.42 -7.09 -3.42
C ILE A 47 -3.25 -7.22 -4.94
N VAL A 48 -4.34 -7.56 -5.65
CA VAL A 48 -4.31 -7.74 -7.11
C VAL A 48 -4.13 -6.41 -7.84
N PHE A 49 -4.83 -5.35 -7.40
CA PHE A 49 -4.88 -4.10 -8.16
C PHE A 49 -3.81 -3.08 -7.78
N LEU A 50 -3.18 -3.19 -6.60
CA LEU A 50 -2.16 -2.22 -6.15
C LEU A 50 -1.01 -2.04 -7.14
N PRO A 51 -0.36 -3.10 -7.68
CA PRO A 51 0.81 -2.93 -8.54
C PRO A 51 0.54 -2.23 -9.86
N GLU A 52 -0.70 -2.33 -10.36
CA GLU A 52 -1.12 -1.71 -11.62
C GLU A 52 -1.86 -0.39 -11.41
N HIS A 53 -2.03 0.04 -10.15
CA HIS A 53 -2.83 1.22 -9.86
C HIS A 53 -2.04 2.52 -10.11
N GLU A 54 -2.54 3.35 -11.02
CA GLU A 54 -2.03 4.70 -11.23
C GLU A 54 -2.52 5.66 -10.13
N PHE A 55 -1.58 6.19 -9.36
CA PHE A 55 -1.88 7.15 -8.30
C PHE A 55 -1.93 8.58 -8.86
N ALA A 56 -3.05 9.27 -8.66
CA ALA A 56 -3.19 10.69 -8.97
C ALA A 56 -2.96 11.54 -7.72
N ILE A 57 -1.70 11.71 -7.32
CA ILE A 57 -1.32 12.57 -6.17
C ILE A 57 -0.78 13.90 -6.70
N PRO A 58 -1.34 15.05 -6.28
CA PRO A 58 -0.83 16.35 -6.72
C PRO A 58 0.65 16.52 -6.38
N ARG A 59 1.44 16.89 -7.38
CA ARG A 59 2.89 17.17 -7.27
C ARG A 59 3.77 16.01 -6.78
N GLN A 60 3.26 14.79 -6.87
CA GLN A 60 4.01 13.60 -6.48
C GLN A 60 3.81 12.49 -7.50
N LEU A 61 4.88 11.75 -7.78
CA LEU A 61 4.84 10.60 -8.67
C LEU A 61 5.15 9.34 -7.88
N VAL A 62 4.24 8.36 -7.92
CA VAL A 62 4.48 7.01 -7.41
C VAL A 62 5.18 6.23 -8.51
N ALA A 63 6.47 5.97 -8.35
CA ALA A 63 7.26 5.21 -9.31
C ALA A 63 7.09 3.70 -9.18
N ASP A 64 6.76 3.22 -7.99
CA ASP A 64 6.55 1.80 -7.71
C ASP A 64 5.57 1.63 -6.55
N ALA A 65 4.75 0.58 -6.61
CA ALA A 65 3.83 0.19 -5.56
C ALA A 65 3.70 -1.32 -5.55
N ALA A 66 4.00 -1.97 -4.42
CA ALA A 66 4.00 -3.41 -4.33
C ALA A 66 3.47 -3.89 -2.99
N VAL A 67 2.75 -5.01 -2.99
CA VAL A 67 2.50 -5.79 -1.78
C VAL A 67 3.72 -6.65 -1.51
N VAL A 68 4.26 -6.54 -0.29
CA VAL A 68 5.50 -7.23 0.11
C VAL A 68 5.25 -8.31 1.16
N GLU A 69 4.12 -8.27 1.86
CA GLU A 69 3.75 -9.24 2.89
C GLU A 69 2.24 -9.29 3.07
N VAL A 70 1.69 -10.48 3.30
CA VAL A 70 0.28 -10.72 3.57
C VAL A 70 0.17 -11.79 4.65
N ASP A 71 -0.57 -11.49 5.72
CA ASP A 71 -0.86 -12.42 6.81
C ASP A 71 -2.36 -12.54 7.05
N HIS A 72 -2.86 -13.77 7.17
CA HIS A 72 -4.26 -14.04 7.52
C HIS A 72 -4.35 -14.68 8.90
N THR A 73 -5.24 -14.13 9.73
CA THR A 73 -5.74 -14.76 10.97
C THR A 73 -7.17 -15.20 10.73
N LEU A 74 -7.49 -16.44 11.10
CA LEU A 74 -8.82 -17.02 10.81
C LEU A 74 -9.86 -16.74 11.91
N ASP A 75 -9.43 -16.52 13.15
CA ASP A 75 -10.33 -16.32 14.29
C ASP A 75 -9.77 -15.30 15.31
N PRO A 76 -10.33 -14.08 15.40
CA PRO A 76 -11.30 -13.52 14.46
C PRO A 76 -10.68 -13.34 13.06
N PRO A 77 -11.49 -13.32 11.98
CA PRO A 77 -10.99 -13.16 10.62
C PRO A 77 -10.37 -11.76 10.43
N VAL A 78 -9.06 -11.73 10.21
CA VAL A 78 -8.29 -10.50 9.97
C VAL A 78 -7.23 -10.77 8.91
N MET A 79 -7.07 -9.85 7.96
CA MET A 79 -5.95 -9.86 7.03
C MET A 79 -5.08 -8.62 7.25
N ARG A 80 -3.77 -8.83 7.33
CA ARG A 80 -2.76 -7.76 7.35
C ARG A 80 -2.04 -7.77 6.02
N VAL A 81 -1.89 -6.59 5.43
CA VAL A 81 -1.16 -6.41 4.17
C VAL A 81 -0.11 -5.35 4.41
N THR A 82 1.15 -5.69 4.16
CA THR A 82 2.20 -4.68 4.09
C THR A 82 2.50 -4.37 2.64
N CYS A 83 2.43 -3.09 2.29
CA CYS A 83 2.84 -2.60 0.99
C CYS A 83 3.98 -1.59 1.10
N GLU A 84 4.76 -1.51 0.03
CA GLU A 84 5.77 -0.49 -0.16
C GLU A 84 5.44 0.38 -1.36
N LEU A 85 5.59 1.68 -1.21
CA LEU A 85 5.43 2.66 -2.27
C LEU A 85 6.71 3.49 -2.41
N LEU A 86 7.14 3.72 -3.63
CA LEU A 86 8.23 4.64 -3.94
C LEU A 86 7.66 5.92 -4.52
N LEU A 87 7.74 7.00 -3.76
CA LEU A 87 7.37 8.33 -4.22
C LEU A 87 8.63 9.08 -4.63
N LEU A 88 8.63 9.68 -5.82
CA LEU A 88 9.73 10.52 -6.29
C LEU A 88 9.52 11.97 -5.90
N GLU A 89 10.62 12.65 -5.57
CA GLU A 89 10.64 14.10 -5.41
C GLU A 89 10.55 14.78 -6.79
N GLU A 90 9.82 15.88 -6.88
CA GLU A 90 9.91 16.75 -8.05
C GLU A 90 11.28 17.45 -8.02
N GLY A 91 12.04 17.31 -9.12
CA GLY A 91 13.31 18.01 -9.34
C GLY A 91 13.17 19.49 -9.69
#